data_AF-A0A434U9G1-F1
#
_entry.id   AF-A0A434U9G1-F1
#
_cell.length_a   1.000
_cell.length_b   1.000
_cell.length_c   1.000
_cell.angle_alpha   90.00
_cell.angle_beta   90.00
_cell.angle_gamma   90.00
#
_symmetry.space_group_name_H-M   'P 1'
#
loop_
_entity.id
_entity.type
_entity.pdbx_description
1 polymer ?
#
loop_
_entity_poly.entity_id
_entity_poly.type
_entity_poly.pdbx_seq_one_letter_code
_entity_poly.pdbx_strand_id
1 'polypeptide(L)'
;MRCSTPYSDAGAINAVSQIKLFIAALPATSAASDDVRSYDMVWLLHLIGDIHQPLHATERISAINPDGDRGGNEVNVMPATGETVDLHGYWDRMFGGYVSVPGAIYDANDKAGLAKVQVDGTKAKVLDPDMWTQESFVLGRKFAYAEPVLSEGTVAVLTRRYETDARNIARSQAALAAARLANVLNEAFK
;
A
#
# COMPACT_ATOMS: atom_id res chain seq x y z
N MET A 1 7.70 13.99 -26.00
CA MET A 1 7.14 12.77 -26.64
C MET A 1 6.03 12.27 -25.74
N ARG A 2 4.78 12.22 -26.20
CA ARG A 2 3.74 11.48 -25.46
C ARG A 2 3.96 10.01 -25.78
N CYS A 3 4.30 9.22 -24.76
CA CYS A 3 4.37 7.77 -24.91
C CYS A 3 2.94 7.28 -25.17
N SER A 4 2.71 6.68 -26.33
CA SER A 4 1.43 6.11 -26.75
C SER A 4 1.34 4.63 -26.44
N THR A 5 2.01 4.18 -25.37
CA THR A 5 1.88 2.81 -24.88
C THR A 5 0.44 2.58 -24.42
N PRO A 6 -0.29 1.62 -25.02
CA PRO A 6 -1.60 1.24 -24.53
C PRO A 6 -1.46 0.71 -23.09
N TYR A 7 -2.35 1.16 -22.20
CA TYR A 7 -2.49 0.64 -20.85
C TYR A 7 -3.84 -0.08 -20.76
N SER A 8 -3.88 -1.20 -20.05
CA SER A 8 -5.12 -1.91 -19.73
C SER A 8 -5.64 -1.45 -18.38
N ASP A 9 -6.92 -1.06 -18.32
CA ASP A 9 -7.58 -0.78 -17.05
C ASP A 9 -7.46 -1.95 -16.07
N ALA A 10 -7.48 -1.64 -14.77
CA ALA A 10 -7.52 -2.66 -13.73
C ALA A 10 -8.69 -3.63 -13.97
N GLY A 11 -8.43 -4.93 -13.78
CA GLY A 11 -9.46 -5.96 -13.93
C GLY A 11 -10.67 -5.73 -13.02
N ALA A 12 -11.83 -6.29 -13.41
CA ALA A 12 -13.08 -6.14 -12.66
C ALA A 12 -13.01 -6.66 -11.21
N ILE A 13 -12.12 -7.62 -10.95
CA ILE A 13 -11.79 -8.12 -9.61
C ILE A 13 -10.43 -7.52 -9.23
N ASN A 14 -10.44 -6.66 -8.23
CA ASN A 14 -9.26 -5.98 -7.68
C ASN A 14 -9.48 -5.60 -6.21
N ALA A 15 -8.43 -5.13 -5.52
CA ALA A 15 -8.49 -4.77 -4.10
C ALA A 15 -9.64 -3.80 -3.76
N VAL A 16 -9.86 -2.76 -4.56
CA VAL A 16 -10.97 -1.80 -4.38
C VAL A 16 -12.32 -2.50 -4.41
N SER A 17 -12.57 -3.33 -5.43
CA SER A 17 -13.83 -4.07 -5.58
C SER A 17 -14.06 -5.02 -4.40
N GLN A 18 -13.03 -5.72 -3.93
CA GLN A 18 -13.12 -6.68 -2.84
C GLN A 18 -13.33 -5.97 -1.49
N ILE A 19 -12.61 -4.88 -1.23
CA ILE A 19 -12.82 -4.05 -0.03
C ILE A 19 -14.28 -3.57 0.04
N LYS A 20 -14.84 -3.07 -1.07
CA LYS A 20 -16.24 -2.63 -1.12
C LYS A 20 -17.22 -3.77 -0.81
N LEU A 21 -16.97 -4.95 -1.36
CA LEU A 21 -17.78 -6.15 -1.10
C LEU A 21 -17.72 -6.55 0.39
N PHE A 22 -16.51 -6.62 0.97
CA PHE A 22 -16.33 -7.00 2.37
C PHE A 22 -16.95 -5.98 3.33
N ILE A 23 -16.78 -4.67 3.07
CA ILE A 23 -17.42 -3.61 3.88
C ILE A 23 -18.95 -3.77 3.87
N ALA A 24 -19.56 -4.07 2.73
CA ALA A 24 -21.01 -4.24 2.62
C ALA A 24 -21.53 -5.48 3.37
N ALA A 25 -20.69 -6.51 3.54
CA ALA A 25 -21.05 -7.74 4.26
C ALA A 25 -20.94 -7.61 5.79
N LEU A 26 -20.12 -6.69 6.31
CA LEU A 26 -19.82 -6.57 7.74
C LEU A 26 -21.02 -6.30 8.67
N PRO A 27 -21.96 -5.39 8.36
CA PRO A 27 -23.01 -5.02 9.31
C PRO A 27 -23.89 -6.22 9.71
N ALA A 28 -24.39 -6.21 10.94
CA ALA A 28 -25.32 -7.26 11.43
C ALA A 28 -26.63 -7.31 10.62
N THR A 29 -27.00 -6.20 9.98
CA THR A 29 -28.17 -6.08 9.08
C THR A 29 -27.93 -6.66 7.69
N SER A 30 -26.69 -7.07 7.36
CA SER A 30 -26.41 -7.76 6.11
C SER A 30 -26.98 -9.19 6.12
N ALA A 31 -27.18 -9.76 4.94
CA ALA A 31 -27.62 -11.16 4.80
C ALA A 31 -26.48 -12.18 5.02
N ALA A 32 -25.26 -11.73 5.33
CA ALA A 32 -24.12 -12.61 5.54
C ALA A 32 -24.21 -13.36 6.88
N SER A 33 -23.73 -14.60 6.91
CA SER A 33 -23.57 -15.36 8.16
C SER A 33 -22.36 -14.84 8.95
N ASP A 34 -22.28 -15.20 10.24
CA ASP A 34 -21.11 -14.88 11.06
C ASP A 34 -19.82 -15.51 10.53
N ASP A 35 -19.89 -16.70 9.92
CA ASP A 35 -18.74 -17.34 9.28
C ASP A 35 -18.21 -16.51 8.11
N VAL A 36 -19.10 -15.99 7.26
CA VAL A 36 -18.72 -15.10 6.14
C VAL A 36 -18.18 -13.78 6.68
N ARG A 37 -18.85 -13.16 7.65
CA ARG A 37 -18.36 -11.93 8.27
C ARG A 37 -16.97 -12.10 8.89
N SER A 38 -16.72 -13.21 9.57
CA SER A 38 -15.42 -13.51 10.17
C SER A 38 -14.33 -13.70 9.11
N TYR A 39 -14.64 -14.41 8.02
CA TYR A 39 -13.73 -14.60 6.91
C TYR A 39 -13.40 -13.28 6.18
N ASP A 40 -14.44 -12.51 5.83
CA ASP A 40 -14.31 -11.22 5.12
C ASP A 40 -13.56 -10.20 5.97
N MET A 41 -13.73 -10.22 7.30
CA MET A 41 -12.99 -9.35 8.21
C MET A 41 -11.47 -9.54 8.07
N VAL A 42 -10.99 -10.78 8.02
CA VAL A 42 -9.55 -11.06 7.90
C VAL A 42 -9.00 -10.48 6.60
N TRP A 43 -9.73 -10.64 5.49
CA TRP A 43 -9.37 -10.04 4.21
C TRP A 43 -9.43 -8.53 4.22
N LEU A 44 -10.43 -7.94 4.87
CA LEU A 44 -10.57 -6.50 4.98
C LEU A 44 -9.39 -5.88 5.75
N LEU A 45 -8.97 -6.51 6.85
CA LEU A 45 -7.78 -6.10 7.62
C LEU A 45 -6.53 -6.06 6.73
N HIS A 46 -6.37 -7.07 5.87
CA HIS A 46 -5.23 -7.19 4.97
C HIS A 46 -5.29 -6.16 3.82
N LEU A 47 -6.38 -6.15 3.06
CA LEU A 47 -6.51 -5.32 1.86
C LEU A 47 -6.53 -3.82 2.14
N ILE A 48 -7.08 -3.38 3.28
CA ILE A 48 -6.97 -1.97 3.68
C ILE A 48 -5.51 -1.60 3.96
N GLY A 49 -4.69 -2.51 4.46
CA GLY A 49 -3.24 -2.31 4.55
C GLY A 49 -2.61 -2.16 3.15
N ASP A 50 -2.86 -3.14 2.28
CA ASP A 50 -2.26 -3.22 0.94
C ASP A 50 -2.58 -2.01 0.07
N ILE A 51 -3.83 -1.55 0.04
CA ILE A 51 -4.22 -0.42 -0.81
C ILE A 51 -3.53 0.89 -0.41
N HIS A 52 -2.97 0.98 0.79
CA HIS A 52 -2.17 2.11 1.26
C HIS A 52 -0.67 1.96 0.95
N GLN A 53 -0.22 0.80 0.48
CA GLN A 53 1.13 0.60 -0.05
C GLN A 53 1.18 1.17 -1.49
N PRO A 54 2.00 2.20 -1.77
CA PRO A 54 1.97 2.91 -3.06
C PRO A 54 2.09 2.03 -4.32
N LEU A 55 2.89 0.97 -4.28
CA LEU A 55 3.12 0.04 -5.39
C LEU A 55 2.02 -1.00 -5.58
N HIS A 56 1.09 -1.15 -4.63
CA HIS A 56 -0.15 -1.92 -4.85
C HIS A 56 -1.18 -1.14 -5.68
N ALA A 57 -0.97 0.16 -5.88
CA ALA A 57 -1.84 1.05 -6.65
C ALA A 57 -1.16 1.66 -7.89
N THR A 58 0.07 1.25 -8.22
CA THR A 58 0.86 1.88 -9.29
C THR A 58 1.61 0.84 -10.10
N GLU A 59 1.65 1.03 -11.41
CA GLU A 59 2.46 0.26 -12.34
C GLU A 59 3.18 1.21 -13.29
N ARG A 60 4.46 0.93 -13.60
CA ARG A 60 5.22 1.72 -14.57
C ARG A 60 5.38 0.93 -15.86
N ILE A 61 4.96 1.55 -16.96
CA ILE A 61 5.21 1.08 -18.33
C ILE A 61 6.46 1.77 -18.87
N SER A 62 7.38 1.01 -19.43
CA SER A 62 8.65 1.49 -19.99
C SER A 62 8.99 0.75 -21.28
N ALA A 63 10.10 1.11 -21.94
CA ALA A 63 10.56 0.38 -23.13
C ALA A 63 10.99 -1.07 -22.81
N ILE A 64 11.46 -1.32 -21.58
CA ILE A 64 11.88 -2.65 -21.12
C ILE A 64 10.74 -3.45 -20.45
N ASN A 65 9.69 -2.78 -19.96
CA ASN A 65 8.47 -3.38 -19.42
C ASN A 65 7.24 -2.80 -20.15
N PRO A 66 6.98 -3.22 -21.41
CA PRO A 66 5.90 -2.64 -22.22
C PRO A 66 4.50 -2.97 -21.70
N ASP A 67 4.36 -4.08 -20.96
CA ASP A 67 3.11 -4.52 -20.33
C ASP A 67 3.01 -4.07 -18.86
N GLY A 68 3.94 -3.23 -18.40
CA GLY A 68 4.06 -2.83 -16.99
C GLY A 68 5.07 -3.66 -16.22
N ASP A 69 5.57 -3.11 -15.11
CA ASP A 69 6.60 -3.72 -14.26
C ASP A 69 6.04 -4.49 -13.06
N ARG A 70 4.74 -4.82 -13.10
CA ARG A 70 4.03 -5.58 -12.07
C ARG A 70 4.14 -4.92 -10.70
N GLY A 71 3.95 -3.60 -10.66
CA GLY A 71 4.06 -2.81 -9.43
C GLY A 71 5.47 -2.80 -8.85
N GLY A 72 6.48 -2.74 -9.70
CA GLY A 72 7.88 -2.70 -9.29
C GLY A 72 8.52 -4.06 -8.98
N ASN A 73 7.81 -5.18 -9.20
CA ASN A 73 8.39 -6.52 -9.06
C ASN A 73 9.48 -6.79 -10.12
N GLU A 74 9.42 -6.10 -11.26
CA GLU A 74 10.41 -6.22 -12.34
C GLU A 74 11.48 -5.13 -12.32
N VAL A 75 11.56 -4.37 -11.21
CA VAL A 75 12.53 -3.28 -11.03
C VAL A 75 13.50 -3.63 -9.93
N ASN A 76 14.78 -3.80 -10.27
CA ASN A 76 15.83 -4.10 -9.31
C ASN A 76 16.40 -2.82 -8.68
N VAL A 77 16.50 -2.82 -7.35
CA VAL A 77 17.09 -1.74 -6.55
C VAL A 77 18.16 -2.30 -5.61
N MET A 78 19.12 -1.46 -5.27
CA MET A 78 20.15 -1.78 -4.27
C MET A 78 20.08 -0.75 -3.15
N PRO A 79 19.46 -1.08 -1.99
CA PRO A 79 19.48 -0.26 -0.78
C PRO A 79 20.88 -0.15 -0.18
N ALA A 80 21.03 0.65 0.87
CA ALA A 80 22.29 0.78 1.61
C ALA A 80 22.84 -0.53 2.20
N THR A 81 22.03 -1.60 2.28
CA THR A 81 22.48 -2.95 2.66
C THR A 81 23.42 -3.57 1.64
N GLY A 82 23.39 -3.12 0.37
CA GLY A 82 24.17 -3.66 -0.74
C GLY A 82 23.57 -4.92 -1.38
N GLU A 83 22.49 -5.47 -0.83
CA GLU A 83 21.76 -6.59 -1.42
C GLU A 83 20.79 -6.07 -2.48
N THR A 84 20.88 -6.60 -3.70
CA THR A 84 19.92 -6.27 -4.75
C THR A 84 18.60 -6.98 -4.47
N VAL A 85 17.51 -6.22 -4.45
CA VAL A 85 16.15 -6.69 -4.23
C VAL A 85 15.22 -6.08 -5.27
N ASP A 86 14.03 -6.64 -5.42
CA ASP A 86 12.99 -6.01 -6.21
C ASP A 86 12.39 -4.80 -5.47
N LEU A 87 11.96 -3.79 -6.22
CA LEU A 87 11.43 -2.53 -5.69
C LEU A 87 10.17 -2.78 -4.85
N HIS A 88 9.28 -3.67 -5.32
CA HIS A 88 8.05 -4.00 -4.60
C HIS A 88 8.35 -4.55 -3.20
N GLY A 89 9.21 -5.57 -3.16
CA GLY A 89 9.67 -6.24 -1.96
C GLY A 89 10.48 -5.34 -1.04
N TYR A 90 11.15 -4.31 -1.56
CA TYR A 90 11.76 -3.26 -0.73
C TYR A 90 10.70 -2.43 0.01
N TRP A 91 9.62 -2.02 -0.67
CA TRP A 91 8.53 -1.25 -0.07
C TRP A 91 7.69 -2.07 0.90
N ASP A 92 7.39 -3.34 0.59
CA ASP A 92 6.65 -4.23 1.49
C ASP A 92 7.39 -4.49 2.81
N ARG A 93 8.73 -4.49 2.78
CA ARG A 93 9.60 -4.77 3.94
C ARG A 93 10.00 -3.52 4.73
N MET A 94 9.32 -2.38 4.54
CA MET A 94 9.65 -1.11 5.22
C MET A 94 9.62 -1.19 6.75
N PHE A 95 8.78 -2.09 7.29
CA PHE A 95 8.65 -2.36 8.73
C PHE A 95 9.45 -3.59 9.18
N GLY A 96 10.36 -4.07 8.32
CA GLY A 96 11.14 -5.28 8.55
C GLY A 96 10.59 -6.49 7.78
N GLY A 97 11.22 -7.64 8.01
CA GLY A 97 10.89 -8.91 7.37
C GLY A 97 10.34 -9.97 8.33
N TYR A 98 10.00 -9.60 9.58
CA TYR A 98 9.42 -10.53 10.54
C TYR A 98 7.91 -10.60 10.40
N VAL A 99 7.37 -11.80 10.61
CA VAL A 99 5.93 -12.05 10.62
C VAL A 99 5.56 -12.51 12.02
N SER A 100 5.50 -11.57 12.97
CA SER A 100 5.17 -11.87 14.36
C SER A 100 4.28 -10.80 14.99
N VAL A 101 3.25 -11.24 15.72
CA VAL A 101 2.37 -10.35 16.48
C VAL A 101 3.16 -9.48 17.48
N PRO A 102 4.14 -10.01 18.25
CA PRO A 102 4.96 -9.16 19.12
C PRO A 102 5.75 -8.07 18.38
N GLY A 103 6.28 -8.38 17.19
CA GLY A 103 6.98 -7.40 16.36
C GLY A 103 6.05 -6.28 15.89
N ALA A 104 4.85 -6.62 15.40
CA ALA A 104 3.86 -5.63 15.00
C ALA A 104 3.40 -4.74 16.18
N ILE A 105 3.22 -5.33 17.37
CA ILE A 105 2.91 -4.58 18.60
C ILE A 105 4.06 -3.63 18.98
N TYR A 106 5.30 -4.07 18.81
CA TYR A 106 6.47 -3.25 19.04
C TYR A 106 6.50 -2.05 18.08
N ASP A 107 6.34 -2.28 16.77
CA ASP A 107 6.32 -1.20 15.76
C ASP A 107 5.18 -0.20 15.99
N ALA A 108 4.03 -0.68 16.49
CA ALA A 108 2.92 0.19 16.83
C ALA A 108 3.23 1.08 18.04
N ASN A 109 3.85 0.52 19.09
CA ASN A 109 3.91 1.14 20.42
C ASN A 109 5.28 1.68 20.84
N ASP A 110 6.34 1.44 20.07
CA ASP A 110 7.68 1.96 20.37
C ASP A 110 7.68 3.50 20.51
N LYS A 111 8.76 4.07 21.08
CA LYS A 111 8.92 5.53 21.25
C LYS A 111 8.74 6.30 19.94
N ALA A 112 9.17 5.70 18.82
CA ALA A 112 8.92 6.21 17.48
C ALA A 112 7.95 5.31 16.71
N GLY A 113 7.01 4.64 17.38
CA GLY A 113 6.05 3.71 16.79
C GLY A 113 4.96 4.40 15.97
N LEU A 114 4.19 3.60 15.23
CA LEU A 114 3.11 4.08 14.36
C LEU A 114 2.01 4.83 15.11
N ALA A 115 1.72 4.48 16.36
CA ALA A 115 0.71 5.14 17.18
C ALA A 115 1.02 6.62 17.50
N LYS A 116 2.27 7.07 17.25
CA LYS A 116 2.69 8.46 17.42
C LYS A 116 2.66 9.27 16.12
N VAL A 117 2.49 8.62 14.97
CA VAL A 117 2.40 9.28 13.68
C VAL A 117 1.12 10.09 13.62
N GLN A 118 1.23 11.38 13.32
CA GLN A 118 0.06 12.24 13.17
C GLN A 118 -0.70 11.86 11.90
N VAL A 119 -1.99 11.54 12.05
CA VAL A 119 -2.89 11.24 10.94
C VAL A 119 -3.76 12.46 10.67
N ASP A 120 -3.91 12.81 9.40
CA ASP A 120 -4.88 13.82 8.97
C ASP A 120 -6.31 13.29 9.22
N GLY A 121 -6.96 13.85 10.23
CA GLY A 121 -8.32 13.45 10.62
C GLY A 121 -9.37 13.67 9.54
N THR A 122 -9.12 14.55 8.56
CA THR A 122 -10.01 14.74 7.41
C THR A 122 -9.86 13.57 6.44
N LYS A 123 -8.62 13.17 6.13
CA LYS A 123 -8.35 12.00 5.28
C LYS A 123 -8.81 10.69 5.91
N ALA A 124 -8.67 10.56 7.23
CA ALA A 124 -9.10 9.38 7.96
C ALA A 124 -10.62 9.13 7.90
N LYS A 125 -11.42 10.20 7.70
CA LYS A 125 -12.88 10.11 7.55
C LYS A 125 -13.35 9.75 6.14
N VAL A 126 -12.45 9.77 5.15
CA VAL A 126 -12.78 9.31 3.80
C VAL A 126 -12.81 7.78 3.83
N LEU A 127 -14.00 7.19 3.67
CA LEU A 127 -14.21 5.74 3.69
C LEU A 127 -14.37 5.10 2.31
N ASP A 128 -14.00 5.83 1.24
CA ASP A 128 -14.11 5.38 -0.14
C ASP A 128 -12.79 4.77 -0.65
N PRO A 129 -12.76 3.45 -0.94
CA PRO A 129 -11.56 2.79 -1.45
C PRO A 129 -11.05 3.31 -2.80
N ASP A 130 -11.89 3.90 -3.65
CA ASP A 130 -11.43 4.52 -4.90
C ASP A 130 -10.51 5.71 -4.60
N MET A 131 -10.87 6.52 -3.61
CA MET A 131 -10.06 7.66 -3.19
C MET A 131 -8.73 7.21 -2.58
N TRP A 132 -8.73 6.10 -1.83
CA TRP A 132 -7.52 5.55 -1.23
C TRP A 132 -6.54 5.07 -2.30
N THR A 133 -7.01 4.31 -3.29
CA THR A 133 -6.13 3.82 -4.37
C THR A 133 -5.55 4.99 -5.18
N GLN A 134 -6.35 6.04 -5.43
CA GLN A 134 -5.89 7.23 -6.14
C GLN A 134 -4.81 8.01 -5.36
N GLU A 135 -4.94 8.09 -4.04
CA GLU A 135 -3.92 8.67 -3.16
C GLU A 135 -2.61 7.85 -3.23
N SER A 136 -2.70 6.53 -3.12
CA SER A 136 -1.55 5.62 -3.22
C SER A 136 -0.88 5.69 -4.58
N PHE A 137 -1.64 5.79 -5.67
CA PHE A 137 -1.11 6.01 -7.02
C PHE A 137 -0.29 7.30 -7.13
N VAL A 138 -0.81 8.40 -6.57
CA VAL A 138 -0.09 9.69 -6.54
C VAL A 138 1.22 9.57 -5.75
N LEU A 139 1.22 8.83 -4.65
CA LEU A 139 2.42 8.56 -3.85
C LEU A 139 3.41 7.64 -4.59
N GLY A 140 2.94 6.61 -5.28
CA GLY A 140 3.78 5.67 -6.01
C GLY A 140 4.53 6.38 -7.13
N ARG A 141 3.83 7.21 -7.90
CA ARG A 141 4.45 8.06 -8.93
C ARG A 141 5.45 9.06 -8.35
N LYS A 142 5.18 9.64 -7.18
CA LYS A 142 6.00 10.70 -6.59
C LYS A 142 7.23 10.17 -5.83
N PHE A 143 7.11 9.03 -5.17
CA PHE A 143 8.09 8.54 -4.21
C PHE A 143 8.63 7.15 -4.55
N ALA A 144 7.79 6.21 -4.95
CA ALA A 144 8.26 4.86 -5.31
C ALA A 144 9.05 4.87 -6.62
N TYR A 145 8.56 5.53 -7.65
CA TYR A 145 9.25 5.76 -8.92
C TYR A 145 9.98 7.10 -8.98
N ALA A 146 10.53 7.58 -7.86
CA ALA A 146 11.41 8.75 -7.85
C ALA A 146 12.83 8.37 -8.30
N GLU A 147 13.64 9.35 -8.72
CA GLU A 147 15.06 9.11 -8.96
C GLU A 147 15.74 8.53 -7.69
N PRO A 148 16.64 7.53 -7.83
CA PRO A 148 17.21 7.01 -9.08
C PRO A 148 16.44 5.86 -9.73
N VAL A 149 15.29 5.45 -9.17
CA VAL A 149 14.47 4.35 -9.71
C VAL A 149 13.87 4.68 -11.07
N LEU A 150 13.55 5.96 -11.29
CA LEU A 150 12.98 6.44 -12.54
C LEU A 150 13.96 6.30 -13.72
N SER A 151 15.25 6.51 -13.48
CA SER A 151 16.29 6.32 -14.49
C SER A 151 16.35 4.85 -14.95
N GLU A 152 16.29 4.64 -16.26
CA GLU A 152 16.42 3.30 -16.85
C GLU A 152 17.88 2.81 -16.73
N GLY A 153 18.06 1.61 -16.17
CA GLY A 153 19.35 0.97 -15.90
C GLY A 153 19.16 -0.40 -15.27
N THR A 154 20.22 -1.20 -15.11
CA THR A 154 20.08 -2.59 -14.62
C THR A 154 19.73 -2.69 -13.13
N VAL A 155 20.27 -1.80 -12.28
CA VAL A 155 19.98 -1.76 -10.84
C VAL A 155 20.07 -0.31 -10.34
N ALA A 156 19.00 0.21 -9.74
CA ALA A 156 18.99 1.54 -9.16
C ALA A 156 19.57 1.52 -7.74
N VAL A 157 20.70 2.18 -7.52
CA VAL A 157 21.32 2.31 -6.19
C VAL A 157 20.58 3.38 -5.39
N LEU A 158 19.86 2.98 -4.33
CA LEU A 158 19.01 3.90 -3.59
C LEU A 158 19.86 4.92 -2.82
N THR A 159 19.45 6.18 -2.88
CA THR A 159 20.09 7.23 -2.09
C THR A 159 19.52 7.24 -0.68
N ARG A 160 20.30 7.73 0.30
CA ARG A 160 19.80 7.97 1.66
C ARG A 160 18.50 8.79 1.69
N ARG A 161 18.36 9.75 0.77
CA ARG A 161 17.15 10.56 0.65
C ARG A 161 15.96 9.72 0.22
N TYR A 162 16.12 8.89 -0.82
CA TYR A 162 15.08 7.97 -1.27
C TYR A 162 14.61 7.07 -0.12
N GLU A 163 15.55 6.42 0.58
CA GLU A 163 15.19 5.51 1.69
C GLU A 163 14.48 6.25 2.84
N THR A 164 14.88 7.49 3.13
CA THR A 164 14.23 8.32 4.16
C THR A 164 12.81 8.70 3.75
N ASP A 165 12.63 9.15 2.50
CA ASP A 165 11.33 9.53 1.97
C ASP A 165 10.40 8.32 1.89
N ALA A 166 10.88 7.17 1.40
CA ALA A 166 10.11 5.93 1.34
C ALA A 166 9.66 5.47 2.73
N ARG A 167 10.55 5.47 3.73
CA ARG A 167 10.20 5.13 5.12
C ARG A 167 9.16 6.09 5.71
N ASN A 168 9.30 7.40 5.45
CA ASN A 168 8.34 8.39 5.94
C ASN A 168 6.95 8.18 5.33
N ILE A 169 6.88 7.92 4.01
CA ILE A 169 5.62 7.63 3.33
C ILE A 169 5.00 6.33 3.84
N ALA A 170 5.77 5.24 3.93
CA ALA A 170 5.27 3.96 4.44
C ALA A 170 4.66 4.13 5.85
N ARG A 171 5.36 4.84 6.75
CA ARG A 171 4.87 5.11 8.11
C ARG A 171 3.58 5.94 8.12
N SER A 172 3.51 7.00 7.33
CA SER A 172 2.29 7.82 7.21
C SER A 172 1.12 7.05 6.62
N GLN A 173 1.37 6.20 5.63
CA GLN A 173 0.33 5.37 5.00
C GLN A 173 -0.16 4.26 5.93
N ALA A 174 0.72 3.57 6.64
CA ALA A 174 0.31 2.56 7.62
C ALA A 174 -0.55 3.16 8.74
N ALA A 175 -0.20 4.35 9.25
CA ALA A 175 -0.99 5.04 10.25
C ALA A 175 -2.36 5.50 9.72
N LEU A 176 -2.41 6.00 8.48
CA LEU A 176 -3.66 6.39 7.82
C LEU A 176 -4.55 5.18 7.53
N ALA A 177 -3.98 4.07 7.07
CA ALA A 177 -4.68 2.80 6.86
C ALA A 177 -5.33 2.30 8.15
N ALA A 178 -4.58 2.31 9.26
CA ALA A 178 -5.10 1.91 10.57
C ALA A 178 -6.26 2.81 11.03
N ALA A 179 -6.16 4.13 10.84
CA ALA A 179 -7.22 5.06 11.18
C ALA A 179 -8.49 4.88 10.32
N ARG A 180 -8.32 4.67 9.01
CA ARG A 180 -9.43 4.38 8.08
C ARG A 180 -10.09 3.05 8.41
N LEU A 181 -9.31 2.00 8.64
CA LEU A 181 -9.80 0.70 9.09
C LEU A 181 -10.63 0.84 10.37
N ALA A 182 -10.12 1.53 11.39
CA ALA A 182 -10.87 1.76 12.62
C ALA A 182 -12.22 2.47 12.35
N ASN A 183 -12.24 3.47 11.48
CA ASN A 183 -13.47 4.17 11.12
C ASN A 183 -14.45 3.29 10.30
N VAL A 184 -13.94 2.44 9.40
CA VAL A 184 -14.77 1.45 8.68
C VAL A 184 -15.44 0.49 9.66
N LEU A 185 -14.67 -0.07 10.60
CA LEU A 185 -15.21 -0.99 11.60
C LEU A 185 -16.21 -0.30 12.54
N ASN A 186 -15.89 0.91 12.99
CA ASN A 186 -16.78 1.70 13.82
C ASN A 186 -18.09 2.06 13.10
N GLU A 187 -18.09 2.24 11.78
CA GLU A 187 -19.31 2.46 11.01
C GLU A 187 -20.13 1.17 10.83
N ALA A 188 -19.45 0.06 10.55
CA ALA A 188 -20.10 -1.22 10.28
C ALA A 188 -20.78 -1.83 11.52
N PHE A 189 -20.28 -1.53 12.73
CA PHE A 189 -20.78 -2.10 13.99
C PHE A 189 -21.56 -1.10 14.87
N LYS A 190 -22.11 -0.04 14.27
CA LYS A 190 -23.05 0.84 14.97
C LYS A 190 -24.37 0.16 15.31
#